data_AF-A0A9D0H1R1-F1
#
_entry.id   AF-A0A9D0H1R1-F1
#
_cell.length_a   1.000
_cell.length_b   1.000
_cell.length_c   1.000
_cell.angle_alpha   90.00
_cell.angle_beta   90.00
_cell.angle_gamma   90.00
#
_symmetry.space_group_name_H-M   'P 1'
#
loop_
_entity.id
_entity.type
_entity.pdbx_description
1 polymer ?
#
loop_
_entity_poly.entity_id
_entity_poly.type
_entity_poly.pdbx_seq_one_letter_code
_entity_poly.pdbx_strand_id
1 'polypeptide(L)'
;MFNPDLKIKPYWEMKDLSQIKKPEDAAKEFEAMLVRMIMKEFRKTLDGGIFSNSFSYKMYMDMFDMQIAEAVASSDSLGLKQYILDALKVYEKYSSGE
;
A
#
# COMPACT_ATOMS: atom_id res chain seq x y z
N MET A 1 18.43 -32.95 -32.37
CA MET A 1 17.50 -33.43 -31.32
C MET A 1 16.61 -32.27 -30.93
N PHE A 2 15.34 -32.28 -31.35
CA PHE A 2 14.33 -31.37 -30.82
C PHE A 2 13.99 -31.85 -29.41
N ASN A 3 14.09 -30.96 -28.41
CA ASN A 3 13.68 -31.26 -27.05
C ASN A 3 12.16 -31.01 -26.94
N PRO A 4 11.33 -32.07 -26.83
CA PRO A 4 9.86 -31.94 -26.84
C PRO A 4 9.30 -31.21 -25.61
N ASP A 5 10.12 -30.92 -24.59
CA ASP A 5 9.69 -30.27 -23.34
C ASP A 5 9.91 -28.75 -23.30
N LEU A 6 10.31 -28.11 -24.40
CA LEU A 6 10.43 -26.65 -24.46
C LEU A 6 9.03 -26.00 -24.55
N LYS A 7 8.35 -25.85 -23.42
CA LYS A 7 7.10 -25.08 -23.31
C LYS A 7 7.38 -23.60 -23.58
N ILE A 8 7.18 -23.16 -24.83
CA ILE A 8 7.28 -21.74 -25.21
C ILE A 8 6.11 -21.01 -24.55
N LYS A 9 6.39 -20.25 -23.48
CA LYS A 9 5.40 -19.38 -22.84
C LYS A 9 5.23 -18.11 -23.68
N PRO A 10 4.01 -17.78 -24.13
CA PRO A 10 3.77 -16.61 -24.96
C PRO A 10 3.95 -15.28 -24.19
N TYR A 11 4.29 -14.21 -24.93
CA TYR A 11 4.64 -12.89 -24.36
C TYR A 11 3.56 -12.29 -23.44
N TRP A 12 2.28 -12.60 -23.65
CA TRP A 12 1.18 -12.09 -22.83
C TRP A 12 1.08 -12.78 -21.46
N GLU A 13 1.48 -14.05 -21.33
CA GLU A 13 1.50 -14.74 -20.03
C GLU A 13 2.56 -14.19 -19.05
N MET A 14 3.63 -13.56 -19.56
CA MET A 14 4.66 -12.95 -18.71
C MET A 14 4.21 -11.62 -18.09
N LYS A 15 3.23 -10.95 -18.71
CA LYS A 15 2.74 -9.63 -18.27
C LYS A 15 1.84 -9.74 -17.05
N ASP A 16 1.07 -10.81 -16.90
CA ASP A 16 0.11 -10.93 -15.79
C ASP A 16 0.79 -11.25 -14.45
N LEU A 17 1.79 -12.15 -14.42
CA LEU A 17 2.41 -12.56 -13.15
C LEU A 17 3.38 -11.53 -12.55
N SER A 18 3.96 -10.67 -13.37
CA SER A 18 4.90 -9.62 -12.92
C SER A 18 4.21 -8.34 -12.45
N GLN A 19 2.92 -8.18 -12.75
CA GLN A 19 2.11 -7.01 -12.39
C GLN A 19 1.23 -7.25 -11.15
N ILE A 20 1.10 -8.50 -10.70
CA ILE A 20 0.42 -8.81 -9.44
C ILE A 20 1.29 -8.26 -8.30
N LYS A 21 0.84 -7.16 -7.68
CA LYS A 21 1.46 -6.66 -6.45
C LYS A 21 1.44 -7.76 -5.41
N LYS A 22 2.58 -7.95 -4.73
CA LYS A 22 2.66 -8.91 -3.65
C LYS A 22 1.77 -8.44 -2.49
N PRO A 23 1.17 -9.37 -1.72
CA PRO A 23 0.36 -9.01 -0.55
C PRO A 23 1.08 -8.07 0.42
N GLU A 24 2.39 -8.21 0.57
CA GLU A 24 3.22 -7.36 1.43
C GLU A 24 3.26 -5.91 0.93
N ASP A 25 3.41 -5.71 -0.37
CA ASP A 25 3.44 -4.39 -0.99
C ASP A 25 2.06 -3.73 -0.89
N ALA A 26 1.00 -4.49 -1.14
CA ALA A 26 -0.37 -4.01 -1.01
C ALA A 26 -0.72 -3.64 0.44
N ALA A 27 -0.32 -4.45 1.41
CA ALA A 27 -0.55 -4.20 2.83
C ALA A 27 0.22 -2.96 3.32
N LYS A 28 1.47 -2.78 2.86
CA LYS A 28 2.27 -1.59 3.15
C LYS A 28 1.65 -0.31 2.57
N GLU A 29 1.22 -0.35 1.31
CA GLU A 29 0.57 0.79 0.66
C GLU A 29 -0.76 1.16 1.35
N PHE A 30 -1.51 0.15 1.79
CA PHE A 30 -2.72 0.37 2.57
C PHE A 30 -2.44 1.07 3.91
N GLU A 31 -1.41 0.61 4.64
CA GLU A 31 -0.98 1.25 5.89
C GLU A 31 -0.58 2.71 5.65
N ALA A 32 0.22 2.99 4.63
CA ALA A 32 0.58 4.36 4.25
C ALA A 32 -0.67 5.22 3.94
N MET A 33 -1.61 4.68 3.17
CA MET A 33 -2.87 5.38 2.86
C MET A 33 -3.66 5.69 4.13
N LEU A 34 -3.79 4.73 5.05
CA LEU A 34 -4.51 4.93 6.30
C LEU A 34 -3.85 5.99 7.17
N VAL A 35 -2.52 5.94 7.34
CA VAL A 35 -1.77 6.94 8.10
C VAL A 35 -1.99 8.33 7.52
N ARG A 36 -1.91 8.46 6.20
CA ARG A 36 -2.16 9.73 5.52
C ARG A 36 -3.58 10.24 5.76
N MET A 37 -4.60 9.37 5.74
CA MET A 37 -5.97 9.75 6.06
C MET A 37 -6.10 10.22 7.51
N ILE A 38 -5.53 9.49 8.45
CA ILE A 38 -5.53 9.85 9.88
C ILE A 38 -4.87 11.22 10.09
N MET A 39 -3.69 11.45 9.52
CA MET A 39 -2.99 12.73 9.59
C MET A 39 -3.82 13.87 9.01
N LYS A 40 -4.48 13.62 7.86
CA LYS A 40 -5.36 14.60 7.24
C LYS A 40 -6.55 14.94 8.13
N GLU A 41 -7.21 13.95 8.74
CA GLU A 41 -8.31 14.19 9.68
C GLU A 41 -7.84 14.92 10.94
N PHE A 42 -6.69 14.56 11.51
CA PHE A 42 -6.10 15.29 12.64
C PHE A 42 -5.82 16.75 12.31
N ARG A 43 -5.35 17.07 11.10
CA ARG A 43 -5.12 18.47 10.73
C ARG A 43 -6.39 19.27 10.54
N LYS A 44 -7.53 18.64 10.23
CA LYS A 44 -8.82 19.33 10.18
C LYS A 44 -9.28 19.79 11.56
N THR A 45 -8.82 19.14 12.64
CA THR A 45 -9.15 19.55 14.01
C THR A 45 -8.25 20.68 14.52
N LEU A 46 -7.11 20.92 13.86
CA LEU A 46 -6.25 22.05 14.14
C LEU A 46 -6.80 23.31 13.48
N ASP A 47 -6.90 24.40 14.24
CA ASP A 47 -7.25 25.70 13.68
C ASP A 47 -6.06 26.19 12.84
N GLY A 48 -6.19 26.13 11.52
CA GLY A 48 -5.08 26.30 10.59
C GLY A 48 -4.54 27.73 10.48
N GLY A 49 -5.12 28.68 11.22
CA GLY A 49 -4.77 30.09 11.17
C GLY A 49 -4.99 30.72 9.79
N ILE A 50 -4.60 31.99 9.67
CA ILE A 50 -4.82 32.82 8.48
C ILE A 50 -4.18 32.31 7.18
N PHE A 51 -3.19 31.41 7.24
CA PHE A 51 -2.48 30.89 6.06
C PHE A 51 -2.95 29.50 5.59
N SER A 52 -3.77 28.80 6.38
CA SER A 52 -4.23 27.42 6.06
C SER A 52 -5.11 27.29 4.83
N ASN A 53 -5.77 28.38 4.42
CA ASN A 53 -6.68 28.34 3.29
C ASN A 53 -6.00 28.49 1.93
N SER A 54 -4.71 28.85 1.90
CA SER A 54 -3.99 28.98 0.63
C SER A 54 -3.79 27.62 -0.05
N PHE A 55 -3.90 27.61 -1.39
CA PHE A 55 -3.68 26.40 -2.19
C PHE A 55 -2.29 25.82 -2.00
N SER A 56 -1.27 26.68 -2.03
CA SER A 56 0.14 26.29 -1.87
C SER A 56 0.40 25.62 -0.51
N TYR A 57 -0.21 26.13 0.56
CA TYR A 57 -0.11 25.51 1.88
C TYR A 57 -0.72 24.10 1.89
N LYS A 58 -1.94 23.95 1.35
CA LYS A 58 -2.62 22.64 1.27
C LYS A 58 -1.81 21.62 0.47
N MET A 59 -1.26 22.05 -0.67
CA MET A 59 -0.42 21.19 -1.52
C MET A 59 0.85 20.74 -0.78
N TYR A 60 1.56 21.68 -0.14
CA TYR A 60 2.76 21.35 0.64
C TYR A 60 2.44 20.40 1.79
N MET A 61 1.35 20.67 2.52
CA MET A 61 0.89 19.84 3.63
C MET A 61 0.48 18.44 3.18
N ASP A 62 -0.14 18.30 2.00
CA ASP A 62 -0.45 16.99 1.43
C ASP A 62 0.83 16.22 1.04
N MET A 63 1.85 16.89 0.48
CA MET A 63 3.14 16.28 0.18
C MET A 63 3.89 15.85 1.45
N PHE A 64 3.85 16.69 2.49
CA PHE A 64 4.44 16.40 3.78
C PHE A 64 3.82 15.14 4.41
N ASP A 65 2.48 15.06 4.46
CA ASP A 65 1.79 13.87 4.97
C ASP A 65 2.13 12.62 4.19
N MET A 66 2.27 12.72 2.86
CA MET A 66 2.65 11.59 2.03
C MET A 66 4.02 11.03 2.42
N GLN A 67 5.01 11.90 2.69
CA GLN A 67 6.34 11.46 3.11
C GLN A 67 6.35 10.86 4.51
N ILE A 68 5.62 11.46 5.45
CA ILE A 68 5.50 10.90 6.80
C ILE A 68 4.79 9.55 6.77
N ALA A 69 3.68 9.43 6.03
CA ALA A 69 2.95 8.19 5.89
C ALA A 69 3.81 7.06 5.30
N GLU A 70 4.61 7.36 4.27
CA GLU A 70 5.53 6.38 3.69
C GLU A 70 6.65 5.98 4.65
N ALA A 71 7.20 6.94 5.42
CA ALA A 71 8.21 6.65 6.43
C ALA A 71 7.65 5.78 7.56
N VAL A 72 6.43 6.06 8.02
CA VAL A 72 5.73 5.27 9.04
C VAL A 72 5.47 3.85 8.53
N ALA A 73 4.88 3.70 7.34
CA ALA A 73 4.62 2.38 6.74
C ALA A 73 5.92 1.59 6.43
N SER A 74 7.03 2.29 6.16
CA SER A 74 8.34 1.65 5.96
C SER A 74 9.03 1.25 7.26
N SER A 75 8.66 1.86 8.38
CA SER A 75 9.25 1.58 9.70
C SER A 75 8.64 0.37 10.42
N ASP A 76 7.56 -0.20 9.88
CA ASP A 76 6.77 -1.28 10.50
C ASP A 76 6.25 -0.96 11.93
N SER A 77 6.22 0.33 12.30
CA SER A 77 5.93 0.77 13.67
C SER A 77 4.46 0.64 14.08
N LEU A 78 3.52 0.71 13.14
CA LEU A 78 2.08 0.57 13.44
C LEU A 78 1.60 -0.88 13.40
N GLY A 79 2.34 -1.78 12.74
CA GLY A 79 2.05 -3.21 12.67
C GLY A 79 0.80 -3.57 11.85
N LEU A 80 0.16 -2.61 11.18
CA LEU A 80 -1.06 -2.85 10.41
C LEU A 80 -0.77 -3.70 9.18
N LYS A 81 0.39 -3.51 8.55
CA LYS A 81 0.88 -4.38 7.46
C LYS A 81 0.83 -5.85 7.88
N GLN A 82 1.40 -6.16 9.06
CA GLN A 82 1.46 -7.53 9.56
C GLN A 82 0.08 -8.09 9.89
N TYR A 83 -0.78 -7.27 10.50
CA TYR A 83 -2.16 -7.65 10.80
C TYR A 83 -2.95 -8.03 9.53
N ILE A 84 -2.80 -7.25 8.46
CA ILE A 84 -3.45 -7.53 7.16
C ILE A 84 -2.91 -8.83 6.57
N LEU A 85 -1.59 -9.04 6.59
CA LEU A 85 -0.98 -10.27 6.08
C LEU A 85 -1.47 -11.51 6.85
N ASP A 86 -1.61 -11.41 8.16
CA ASP A 86 -2.10 -12.52 8.97
C ASP A 86 -3.59 -12.79 8.73
N ALA A 87 -4.40 -11.74 8.54
CA ALA A 87 -5.79 -11.89 8.13
C ALA A 87 -5.93 -12.56 6.75
N LEU A 88 -5.06 -12.21 5.80
CA LEU A 88 -5.02 -12.83 4.47
C LEU A 88 -4.65 -14.31 4.55
N LYS A 89 -3.64 -14.69 5.36
CA LYS A 89 -3.29 -16.11 5.59
C LYS A 89 -4.45 -16.89 6.19
N VAL A 90 -5.15 -16.30 7.17
CA VAL A 90 -6.35 -16.91 7.78
C VAL A 90 -7.44 -17.09 6.72
N TYR A 91 -7.69 -16.07 5.91
CA TYR A 91 -8.66 -16.16 4.82
C TYR A 91 -8.30 -17.26 3.81
N GLU A 92 -7.04 -17.32 3.35
CA GLU A 92 -6.56 -18.36 2.43
C GLU A 92 -6.77 -19.76 2.99
N LYS A 93 -6.47 -19.96 4.29
CA LYS A 93 -6.66 -21.23 4.98
C LYS A 93 -8.12 -21.71 4.91
N TYR A 94 -9.07 -20.82 5.19
CA TYR A 94 -10.50 -21.19 5.22
C TYR A 94 -11.18 -21.12 3.85
N SER A 95 -10.65 -20.33 2.92
CA SER A 95 -11.14 -20.20 1.55
C SER A 95 -10.77 -21.40 0.68
N SER A 96 -9.68 -22.10 1.00
CA SER A 96 -9.16 -23.19 0.16
C SER A 96 -9.80 -24.56 0.46
N GLY A 97 -10.69 -24.65 1.46
CA GLY A 97 -11.50 -25.84 1.71
C GLY A 97 -10.72 -27.09 2.15
N GLU A 98 -9.70 -26.94 3.00
CA GLU A 98 -9.21 -28.04 3.86
C GLU A 98 -9.83 -27.99 5.26
#